data_AF-W2TQK3-F1
#
_entry.id   AF-W2TQK3-F1
#
_cell.length_a   1.000
_cell.length_b   1.000
_cell.length_c   1.000
_cell.angle_alpha   90.00
_cell.angle_beta   90.00
_cell.angle_gamma   90.00
#
_symmetry.space_group_name_H-M   'P 1'
#
loop_
_entity.id
_entity.type
_entity.pdbx_description
1 polymer ?
#
loop_
_entity_poly.entity_id
_entity_poly.type
_entity_poly.pdbx_seq_one_letter_code
_entity_poly.pdbx_strand_id
1 'polypeptide(L)'
;MHYALIVIAVAVTLMECSVALPDCGKEMPSVAPPLDSNTRKRLSDAVHEKAQGDELEYNCYLEYLGWLALNDPSDSELGWLPYEDTHLLNFSKKCNEENKPTEEFVTELGKDTKVTQKPWKRFGCNYMYKEGEHKYMCVFYNY
;
A
#
# COMPACT_ATOMS: atom_id res chain seq x y z
N MET A 1 -18.41 10.56 2.45
CA MET A 1 -17.44 11.66 2.69
C MET A 1 -17.12 11.94 4.16
N HIS A 2 -18.07 12.03 5.10
CA HIS A 2 -17.74 12.33 6.51
C HIS A 2 -17.00 11.21 7.28
N TYR A 3 -17.28 9.93 6.98
CA TYR A 3 -16.68 8.80 7.70
C TYR A 3 -15.23 8.49 7.27
N ALA A 4 -14.86 8.74 6.02
CA ALA A 4 -13.51 8.48 5.52
C ALA A 4 -12.47 9.40 6.20
N LEU A 5 -12.79 10.69 6.36
CA LEU A 5 -11.90 11.68 6.98
C LEU A 5 -11.59 11.38 8.46
N ILE A 6 -12.57 10.85 9.22
CA ILE A 6 -12.37 10.49 10.64
C ILE A 6 -11.45 9.28 10.77
N VAL A 7 -11.57 8.28 9.89
CA VAL A 7 -10.71 7.09 9.89
C VAL A 7 -9.26 7.44 9.54
N ILE A 8 -9.07 8.41 8.64
CA ILE A 8 -7.74 8.83 8.15
C ILE A 8 -6.98 9.66 9.21
N ALA A 9 -7.65 10.62 9.85
CA ALA A 9 -7.02 11.40 10.93
C ALA A 9 -6.61 10.47 12.08
N VAL A 10 -7.44 9.49 12.43
CA VAL A 10 -7.11 8.48 13.43
C VAL A 10 -5.92 7.63 12.97
N ALA A 11 -5.86 7.21 11.70
CA ALA A 11 -4.75 6.41 11.18
C ALA A 11 -3.41 7.15 11.18
N VAL A 12 -3.36 8.42 10.75
CA VAL A 12 -2.12 9.23 10.80
C VAL A 12 -1.67 9.48 12.24
N THR A 13 -2.61 9.84 13.13
CA THR A 13 -2.29 10.07 14.55
C THR A 13 -1.83 8.78 15.24
N LEU A 14 -2.41 7.61 14.88
CA LEU A 14 -1.95 6.31 15.38
C LEU A 14 -0.59 5.91 14.81
N MET A 15 -0.29 6.25 13.55
CA MET A 15 1.02 5.99 12.95
C MET A 15 2.12 6.83 13.63
N GLU A 16 1.84 8.07 14.01
CA GLU A 16 2.82 8.94 14.68
C GLU A 16 2.93 8.71 16.20
N CYS A 17 1.86 8.25 16.86
CA CYS A 17 1.83 8.06 18.33
C CYS A 17 2.02 6.61 18.79
N SER A 18 1.93 5.60 17.92
CA SER A 18 2.12 4.19 18.30
C SER A 18 3.58 3.76 18.12
N VAL A 19 4.15 3.25 19.21
CA VAL A 19 5.50 2.63 19.23
C VAL A 19 5.50 1.26 18.54
N ALA A 20 4.33 0.61 18.42
CA ALA A 20 4.18 -0.70 17.79
C ALA A 20 3.37 -0.59 16.47
N LEU A 21 3.84 -1.30 15.45
CA LEU A 21 3.10 -1.48 14.21
C LEU A 21 1.90 -2.40 14.43
N PRO A 22 0.74 -2.13 13.82
CA PRO A 22 -0.46 -2.94 13.99
C PRO A 22 -0.27 -4.37 13.45
N ASP A 23 -0.96 -5.34 14.07
CA ASP A 23 -1.08 -6.70 13.52
C ASP A 23 -2.14 -6.73 12.40
N CYS A 24 -1.70 -7.01 11.17
CA CYS A 24 -2.52 -7.05 9.95
C CYS A 24 -3.74 -7.98 10.05
N GLY A 25 -3.72 -8.97 10.94
CA GLY A 25 -4.81 -9.95 11.10
C GLY A 25 -5.73 -9.71 12.30
N LYS A 26 -5.41 -8.76 13.19
CA LYS A 26 -6.14 -8.59 14.46
C LYS A 26 -6.62 -7.17 14.73
N GLU A 27 -5.85 -6.17 14.31
CA GLU A 27 -6.10 -4.76 14.67
C GLU A 27 -6.66 -3.94 13.50
N MET A 28 -6.92 -4.61 12.37
CA MET A 28 -7.45 -4.00 11.16
C MET A 28 -8.98 -3.93 11.20
N PRO A 29 -9.60 -2.89 10.62
CA PRO A 29 -11.06 -2.81 10.50
C PRO A 29 -11.62 -4.05 9.80
N SER A 30 -12.62 -4.71 10.40
CA SER A 30 -13.22 -5.97 9.91
C SER A 30 -13.83 -5.89 8.50
N VAL A 31 -13.93 -4.69 7.95
CA VAL A 31 -14.50 -4.40 6.62
C VAL A 31 -13.51 -4.62 5.48
N ALA A 32 -12.20 -4.60 5.76
CA ALA A 32 -11.20 -4.96 4.76
C ALA A 32 -10.74 -6.41 4.99
N PRO A 33 -10.91 -7.32 4.02
CA PRO A 33 -10.28 -8.62 4.11
C PRO A 33 -8.75 -8.43 4.13
N PRO A 34 -8.03 -9.06 5.08
CA PRO A 34 -6.59 -8.98 5.10
C PRO A 34 -6.02 -9.63 3.83
N LEU A 35 -4.92 -9.08 3.32
CA LEU A 35 -4.22 -9.72 2.21
C LEU A 35 -3.72 -11.11 2.64
N ASP A 36 -3.83 -12.09 1.74
CA ASP A 36 -3.27 -13.43 1.95
C ASP A 36 -1.78 -13.33 2.33
N SER A 37 -1.34 -14.15 3.29
CA SER A 37 0.03 -14.10 3.82
C SER A 37 1.10 -14.31 2.74
N ASN A 38 0.82 -15.14 1.73
CA ASN A 38 1.78 -15.39 0.64
C ASN A 38 1.92 -14.17 -0.27
N THR A 39 0.79 -13.55 -0.64
CA THR A 39 0.77 -12.34 -1.46
C THR A 39 1.38 -11.17 -0.70
N ARG A 40 1.04 -10.98 0.58
CA ARG A 40 1.66 -9.95 1.44
C ARG A 40 3.17 -10.12 1.47
N LYS A 41 3.64 -11.34 1.73
CA LYS A 41 5.08 -11.62 1.76
C LYS A 41 5.74 -11.31 0.43
N ARG A 42 5.17 -11.76 -0.70
CA ARG A 42 5.71 -11.49 -2.04
C ARG A 42 5.79 -9.99 -2.36
N LEU A 43 4.77 -9.22 -2.04
CA LEU A 43 4.77 -7.76 -2.24
C LEU A 43 5.78 -7.08 -1.32
N SER A 44 5.84 -7.50 -0.05
CA SER A 44 6.82 -7.01 0.92
C SER A 44 8.25 -7.26 0.44
N ASP A 45 8.57 -8.50 0.07
CA ASP A 45 9.90 -8.89 -0.41
C ASP A 45 10.28 -8.08 -1.67
N ALA A 46 9.34 -7.91 -2.61
CA ALA A 46 9.56 -7.11 -3.82
C ALA A 46 9.87 -5.64 -3.54
N VAL A 47 9.16 -5.04 -2.57
CA VAL A 47 9.42 -3.64 -2.16
C VAL A 47 10.79 -3.54 -1.50
N HIS A 48 11.12 -4.42 -0.56
CA HIS A 48 12.42 -4.39 0.13
C HIS A 48 13.60 -4.61 -0.84
N GLU A 49 13.41 -5.36 -1.93
CA GLU A 49 14.46 -5.57 -2.94
C GLU A 49 14.79 -4.28 -3.72
N LYS A 50 13.83 -3.37 -3.87
CA LYS A 50 13.92 -2.24 -4.80
C LYS A 50 13.90 -0.87 -4.13
N ALA A 51 13.20 -0.73 -3.01
CA ALA A 51 13.07 0.53 -2.31
C ALA A 51 14.36 0.88 -1.56
N GLN A 52 14.66 2.16 -1.47
CA GLN A 52 15.76 2.64 -0.64
C GLN A 52 15.29 2.82 0.80
N GLY A 53 16.11 2.38 1.76
CA GLY A 53 15.85 2.55 3.19
C GLY A 53 16.24 1.32 4.00
N ASP A 54 17.29 1.43 4.81
CA ASP A 54 17.80 0.33 5.64
C ASP A 54 16.83 -0.09 6.76
N GLU A 55 15.82 0.74 7.03
CA GLU A 55 14.81 0.57 8.09
C GLU A 55 13.37 0.63 7.53
N LEU A 56 13.18 0.24 6.27
CA LEU A 56 11.84 0.26 5.67
C LEU A 56 10.96 -0.81 6.33
N GLU A 57 9.89 -0.41 7.01
CA GLU A 57 9.01 -1.33 7.75
C GLU A 57 7.64 -1.50 7.07
N TYR A 58 7.16 -2.74 7.02
CA TYR A 58 5.80 -3.05 6.56
C TYR A 58 4.76 -2.60 7.60
N ASN A 59 3.78 -1.80 7.18
CA ASN A 59 2.75 -1.24 8.04
C ASN A 59 1.35 -1.62 7.53
N CYS A 60 0.57 -2.29 8.38
CA CYS A 60 -0.76 -2.78 8.00
C CYS A 60 -1.80 -1.66 7.85
N TYR A 61 -1.65 -0.52 8.52
CA TYR A 61 -2.52 0.64 8.23
C TYR A 61 -2.29 1.16 6.81
N LEU A 62 -1.05 1.15 6.33
CA LEU A 62 -0.74 1.51 4.94
C LEU A 62 -1.30 0.44 3.95
N GLU A 63 -1.29 -0.84 4.30
CA GLU A 63 -2.01 -1.91 3.56
C GLU A 63 -3.52 -1.63 3.50
N TYR A 64 -4.13 -1.21 4.61
CA TYR A 64 -5.55 -0.83 4.67
C TYR A 64 -5.87 0.36 3.75
N LEU A 65 -5.03 1.39 3.79
CA LEU A 65 -5.18 2.56 2.93
C LEU A 65 -5.08 2.17 1.46
N GLY A 66 -4.16 1.26 1.12
CA GLY A 66 -4.09 0.66 -0.22
C GLY A 66 -5.38 -0.05 -0.62
N TRP A 67 -6.00 -0.82 0.29
CA TRP A 67 -7.30 -1.46 0.03
C TRP A 67 -8.42 -0.45 -0.21
N LEU A 68 -8.49 0.62 0.58
CA LEU A 68 -9.45 1.70 0.38
C LEU A 68 -9.27 2.36 -0.99
N ALA A 69 -8.03 2.66 -1.36
CA ALA A 69 -7.66 3.22 -2.67
C ALA A 69 -8.16 2.35 -3.84
N LEU A 70 -8.02 1.04 -3.70
CA LEU A 70 -8.43 0.08 -4.72
C LEU A 70 -9.95 -0.05 -4.86
N ASN A 71 -10.71 0.24 -3.79
CA ASN A 71 -12.16 0.09 -3.75
C ASN A 71 -12.95 1.38 -3.99
N ASP A 72 -12.31 2.56 -4.01
CA ASP A 72 -12.96 3.83 -4.35
C ASP A 72 -12.65 4.24 -5.80
N PRO A 73 -13.52 3.93 -6.78
CA PRO A 73 -13.31 4.28 -8.18
C PRO A 73 -13.50 5.78 -8.48
N SER A 74 -13.90 6.59 -7.50
CA SER A 74 -14.19 8.01 -7.70
C SER A 74 -13.00 8.95 -7.42
N ASP A 75 -11.97 8.45 -6.74
CA ASP A 75 -10.79 9.22 -6.34
C ASP A 75 -9.55 8.62 -7.05
N SER A 76 -9.35 9.01 -8.32
CA SER A 76 -8.11 8.69 -9.08
C SER A 76 -6.86 9.26 -8.41
N GLU A 77 -7.08 10.25 -7.55
CA GLU A 77 -6.20 10.71 -6.53
C GLU A 77 -7.05 10.58 -5.27
N LEU A 78 -6.82 9.56 -4.43
CA LEU A 78 -7.22 9.71 -3.04
C LEU A 78 -6.72 11.10 -2.64
N GLY A 79 -7.60 12.08 -2.40
CA GLY A 79 -7.23 13.47 -2.05
C GLY A 79 -6.48 13.58 -0.70
N TRP A 80 -5.80 12.51 -0.29
CA TRP A 80 -5.41 12.09 1.05
C TRP A 80 -3.90 12.27 1.29
N LEU A 81 -3.09 12.52 0.25
CA LEU A 81 -1.63 12.47 0.34
C LEU A 81 -0.83 13.47 -0.54
N PRO A 82 -1.26 14.73 -0.81
CA PRO A 82 -0.30 15.74 -1.27
C PRO A 82 0.57 16.22 -0.09
N TYR A 83 1.10 15.28 0.70
CA TYR A 83 2.12 15.53 1.71
C TYR A 83 3.45 15.07 1.13
N GLU A 84 4.48 15.91 1.23
CA GLU A 84 5.83 15.64 0.73
C GLU A 84 6.39 14.29 1.23
N ASP A 85 5.85 13.82 2.35
CA ASP A 85 6.23 12.63 3.09
C ASP A 85 5.44 11.37 2.73
N THR A 86 4.67 11.40 1.64
CA THR A 86 3.85 10.28 1.22
C THR A 86 4.01 10.00 -0.27
N HIS A 87 3.98 8.74 -0.68
CA HIS A 87 3.97 8.35 -2.10
C HIS A 87 3.03 7.19 -2.34
N LEU A 88 2.29 7.27 -3.44
CA LEU A 88 1.33 6.25 -3.86
C LEU A 88 1.80 5.65 -5.18
N LEU A 89 2.17 4.37 -5.15
CA LEU A 89 2.44 3.59 -6.35
C LEU A 89 1.18 2.82 -6.72
N ASN A 90 0.57 3.18 -7.85
CA ASN A 90 -0.58 2.49 -8.41
C ASN A 90 -0.16 1.77 -9.70
N PHE A 91 -0.43 0.48 -9.78
CA PHE A 91 -0.20 -0.33 -10.97
C PHE A 91 -1.42 -1.19 -11.27
N SER A 92 -1.92 -1.09 -12.50
CA SER A 92 -3.02 -1.94 -12.96
C SER A 92 -2.70 -2.60 -14.29
N LYS A 93 -3.12 -3.85 -14.44
CA LYS A 93 -2.93 -4.62 -15.66
C LYS A 93 -4.11 -5.53 -15.95
N LYS A 94 -4.64 -5.42 -17.17
CA LYS A 94 -5.58 -6.39 -17.72
C LYS A 94 -4.83 -7.67 -18.08
N CYS A 95 -5.18 -8.77 -17.42
CA CYS A 95 -4.64 -10.09 -17.71
C CYS A 95 -5.61 -11.14 -17.16
N ASN A 96 -5.80 -12.23 -17.90
CA ASN A 96 -6.65 -13.34 -17.48
C ASN A 96 -5.86 -14.46 -16.79
N GLU A 97 -4.54 -14.32 -16.64
CA GLU A 97 -3.66 -15.32 -16.02
C GLU A 97 -3.27 -14.90 -14.60
N GLU A 98 -3.61 -15.73 -13.61
CA GLU A 98 -3.43 -15.43 -12.18
C GLU A 98 -1.97 -15.27 -11.69
N ASN A 99 -0.97 -15.79 -12.42
CA ASN A 99 0.40 -15.95 -11.90
C ASN A 99 1.49 -15.05 -12.50
N LYS A 100 1.18 -14.24 -13.53
CA LYS A 100 2.15 -13.30 -14.14
C LYS A 100 2.26 -11.87 -13.55
N PRO A 101 1.24 -11.31 -12.88
CA PRO A 101 1.19 -9.85 -12.69
C PRO A 101 2.17 -9.31 -11.63
N THR A 102 2.66 -10.16 -10.72
CA THR A 102 3.60 -9.74 -9.67
C THR A 102 4.97 -9.36 -10.22
N GLU A 103 5.49 -10.05 -11.24
CA GLU A 103 6.81 -9.73 -11.83
C GLU A 103 6.82 -8.38 -12.54
N GLU A 104 5.73 -8.04 -13.22
CA GLU A 104 5.58 -6.74 -13.87
C GLU A 104 5.39 -5.63 -12.86
N PHE A 105 4.62 -5.88 -11.79
CA PHE A 105 4.56 -4.97 -10.66
C PHE A 105 5.95 -4.70 -10.08
N VAL A 106 6.78 -5.74 -9.84
CA VAL A 106 8.17 -5.57 -9.37
C VAL A 106 9.00 -4.74 -10.34
N THR A 107 8.79 -4.95 -11.64
CA THR A 107 9.50 -4.20 -12.69
C THR A 107 9.12 -2.72 -12.69
N GLU A 108 7.82 -2.40 -12.59
CA GLU A 108 7.35 -1.01 -12.50
C GLU A 108 7.79 -0.35 -11.20
N LEU A 109 7.79 -1.08 -10.09
CA LEU A 109 8.29 -0.61 -8.82
C LEU A 109 9.78 -0.23 -8.91
N GLY A 110 10.59 -1.02 -9.63
CA GLY A 110 12.00 -0.71 -9.87
C GLY A 110 12.26 0.48 -10.83
N LYS A 111 11.24 0.96 -11.55
CA LYS A 111 11.34 2.17 -12.40
C LYS A 111 10.92 3.44 -11.67
N ASP A 112 10.18 3.32 -10.57
CA ASP A 112 9.71 4.47 -9.80
C ASP A 112 10.86 5.08 -9.00
N THR A 113 11.32 6.26 -9.43
CA THR A 113 12.43 6.98 -8.79
C THR A 113 12.09 7.47 -7.39
N LYS A 114 10.81 7.72 -7.08
CA LYS A 114 10.41 8.09 -5.72
C LYS A 114 10.51 6.90 -4.77
N VAL A 115 10.26 5.68 -5.24
CA VAL A 115 10.43 4.45 -4.44
C VAL A 115 11.91 4.09 -4.30
N THR A 116 12.65 4.15 -5.41
CA THR A 116 14.05 3.65 -5.48
C THR A 116 15.10 4.65 -4.97
N GLN A 117 14.78 5.94 -4.81
CA GLN A 117 15.75 6.98 -4.42
C GLN A 117 15.40 7.73 -3.12
N LYS A 118 14.20 7.55 -2.56
CA LYS A 118 13.82 8.17 -1.29
C LYS A 118 13.89 7.12 -0.16
N PRO A 119 14.56 7.43 0.97
CA PRO A 119 14.65 6.50 2.09
C PRO A 119 13.35 6.50 2.89
N TRP A 120 12.35 5.75 2.41
CA TRP A 120 11.07 5.63 3.10
C TRP A 120 11.23 4.88 4.44
N LYS A 121 10.40 5.24 5.42
CA LYS A 121 10.40 4.58 6.73
C LYS A 121 9.37 3.47 6.83
N ARG A 122 8.20 3.67 6.22
CA ARG A 122 7.10 2.71 6.26
C ARG A 122 6.49 2.54 4.90
N PHE A 123 5.97 1.34 4.64
CA PHE A 123 5.14 1.08 3.48
C PHE A 123 4.07 0.04 3.77
N GLY A 124 3.03 0.01 2.95
CA GLY A 124 2.07 -1.08 2.94
C GLY A 124 1.48 -1.24 1.56
N CYS A 125 1.24 -2.49 1.15
CA CYS A 125 0.78 -2.80 -0.19
C CYS A 125 -0.47 -3.67 -0.15
N ASN A 126 -1.42 -3.38 -1.02
CA ASN A 126 -2.61 -4.18 -1.24
C ASN A 126 -2.74 -4.60 -2.71
N TYR A 127 -3.55 -5.62 -2.94
CA TYR A 127 -3.79 -6.20 -4.25
C TYR A 127 -5.24 -6.64 -4.36
N MET A 128 -5.85 -6.37 -5.52
CA MET A 128 -7.14 -6.93 -5.87
C MET A 128 -7.17 -7.39 -7.34
N TYR A 129 -7.94 -8.44 -7.60
CA TYR A 129 -8.35 -8.80 -8.96
C TYR A 129 -9.83 -8.50 -9.11
N LYS A 130 -10.18 -7.60 -10.03
CA LYS A 130 -11.56 -7.18 -10.28
C LYS A 130 -11.75 -6.89 -11.75
N GLU A 131 -12.85 -7.37 -12.33
CA GLU A 131 -13.25 -7.06 -13.71
C GLU A 131 -12.18 -7.42 -14.78
N GLY A 132 -11.42 -8.50 -14.57
CA GLY A 132 -10.36 -8.93 -15.52
C GLY A 132 -9.06 -8.13 -15.39
N GLU A 133 -8.90 -7.36 -14.32
CA GLU A 133 -7.76 -6.51 -14.07
C GLU A 133 -7.13 -6.80 -12.71
N HIS A 134 -5.81 -7.00 -12.71
CA HIS A 134 -4.98 -7.02 -11.52
C HIS A 134 -4.64 -5.59 -11.14
N LYS A 135 -4.91 -5.20 -9.90
CA LYS A 135 -4.63 -3.86 -9.38
C LYS A 135 -3.80 -3.97 -8.11
N TYR A 136 -2.71 -3.20 -8.07
CA TYR A 136 -1.76 -3.14 -6.98
C TYR A 136 -1.67 -1.70 -6.50
N MET A 137 -1.63 -1.56 -5.18
CA MET A 137 -1.46 -0.25 -4.56
C MET A 137 -0.45 -0.37 -3.44
N CYS A 138 0.62 0.43 -3.49
CA CYS A 138 1.56 0.58 -2.38
C CYS A 138 1.57 2.02 -1.90
N VAL A 139 1.45 2.20 -0.59
CA VAL A 139 1.56 3.50 0.08
C VAL A 139 2.89 3.51 0.82
N PHE A 140 3.69 4.55 0.58
CA PHE A 140 4.95 4.81 1.27
C PHE A 140 4.81 6.05 2.15
N TYR A 141 5.40 5.99 3.33
CA TYR A 141 5.37 7.07 4.32
C TYR A 141 6.75 7.33 4.90
N ASN A 142 7.10 8.60 4.96
CA ASN A 142 8.24 9.14 5.67
C ASN A 142 7.70 10.00 6.83
N TYR A 143 8.42 10.13 7.94
CA TYR A 143 8.03 11.01 9.05
C TYR A 143 9.25 11.69 9.63
#